data_AF-A8LZZ9-F1
#
_entry.id   AF-A8LZZ9-F1
#
_cell.length_a   1.000
_cell.length_b   1.000
_cell.length_c   1.000
_cell.angle_alpha   90.00
_cell.angle_beta   90.00
_cell.angle_gamma   90.00
#
_symmetry.space_group_name_H-M   'P 1'
#
loop_
_entity.id
_entity.type
_entity.pdbx_description
1 polymer ?
#
loop_
_entity_poly.entity_id
_entity_poly.type
_entity_poly.pdbx_seq_one_letter_code
_entity_poly.pdbx_strand_id
1 'polypeptide(L)'
;MVDPRQSRRPWQRARIATFRAWGTDCHWCGHPEAHEVDHITRLSDGGSPYDVANLRPSHGSNSPCPVCVSPTTGRARCCNQERNRRPVIERQPLSIDPSCI
;
A
#
# COMPACT_ATOMS: atom_id res chain seq x y z
N MET A 1 26.29 1.99 -11.36
CA MET A 1 25.39 1.15 -10.52
C MET A 1 25.37 1.73 -9.13
N VAL A 2 24.21 2.11 -8.60
CA VAL A 2 24.10 2.67 -7.24
C VAL A 2 24.13 1.53 -6.22
N ASP A 3 24.96 1.64 -5.18
CA ASP A 3 25.06 0.65 -4.10
C ASP A 3 23.67 0.48 -3.42
N PRO A 4 23.11 -0.74 -3.32
CA PRO A 4 21.79 -0.98 -2.72
C PRO A 4 21.70 -0.62 -1.22
N ARG A 5 22.83 -0.38 -0.53
CA ARG A 5 22.85 0.18 0.84
C ARG A 5 22.66 1.70 0.84
N GLN A 6 23.04 2.39 -0.25
CA GLN A 6 22.79 3.83 -0.39
C GLN A 6 21.31 4.14 -0.54
N SER A 7 20.49 3.27 -1.15
CA SER A 7 19.04 3.49 -1.28
C SER A 7 18.28 3.33 0.05
N ARG A 8 18.82 2.59 1.03
CA ARG A 8 18.22 2.44 2.37
C ARG A 8 18.29 3.71 3.21
N ARG A 9 19.36 4.49 3.10
CA ARG A 9 19.57 5.68 3.95
C ARG A 9 18.58 6.81 3.65
N PRO A 10 18.31 7.21 2.39
CA PRO A 10 17.29 8.19 2.05
C PRO A 10 15.89 7.75 2.46
N TRP A 11 15.53 6.48 2.20
CA TRP A 11 14.21 5.97 2.57
C TRP A 11 14.00 5.99 4.09
N GLN A 12 14.98 5.53 4.86
CA GLN A 12 14.88 5.53 6.31
C GLN A 12 14.74 6.96 6.86
N ARG A 13 15.48 7.92 6.31
CA ARG A 13 15.35 9.35 6.68
C ARG A 13 13.96 9.89 6.33
N ALA A 14 13.47 9.63 5.13
CA ALA A 14 12.15 10.07 4.68
C ALA A 14 11.03 9.45 5.53
N ARG A 15 11.12 8.15 5.86
CA ARG A 15 10.19 7.45 6.75
C ARG A 15 10.14 8.06 8.14
N ILE A 16 11.30 8.31 8.76
CA ILE A 16 11.37 8.96 10.08
C ILE A 16 10.78 10.38 10.02
N ALA A 17 11.12 11.15 8.99
CA ALA A 17 10.59 12.50 8.82
C ALA A 17 9.07 12.50 8.59
N THR A 18 8.54 11.50 7.87
CA THR A 18 7.10 11.33 7.64
C THR A 18 6.36 11.09 8.95
N PHE A 19 6.81 10.16 9.79
CA PHE A 19 6.15 9.92 11.09
C PHE A 19 6.24 11.12 12.03
N ARG A 20 7.35 11.89 11.98
CA ARG A 20 7.46 13.15 12.74
C ARG A 20 6.48 14.21 12.28
N ALA A 21 6.21 14.29 10.97
CA ALA A 21 5.32 15.30 10.40
C ALA A 21 3.84 14.94 10.50
N TRP A 22 3.50 13.66 10.36
CA TRP A 22 2.11 13.20 10.17
C TRP A 22 1.60 12.27 11.27
N GLY A 23 2.42 11.91 12.25
CA GLY A 23 2.05 10.92 13.27
C GLY A 23 1.97 9.51 12.71
N THR A 24 1.12 8.67 13.31
CA THR A 24 0.99 7.24 13.01
C THR A 24 -0.44 6.83 12.61
N ASP A 25 -1.28 7.80 12.29
CA ASP A 25 -2.64 7.51 11.81
C ASP A 25 -2.60 7.22 10.33
N CYS A 26 -3.21 6.10 9.94
CA CYS A 26 -3.26 5.67 8.55
C CYS A 26 -4.04 6.69 7.71
N HIS A 27 -3.41 7.28 6.70
CA HIS A 27 -4.10 8.27 5.85
C HIS A 27 -5.25 7.69 5.01
N TRP A 28 -5.32 6.36 4.86
CA TRP A 28 -6.41 5.69 4.13
C TRP A 28 -7.66 5.46 4.99
N CYS A 29 -7.50 5.01 6.23
CA CYS A 29 -8.62 4.59 7.08
C CYS A 29 -8.79 5.40 8.37
N GLY A 30 -7.81 6.23 8.73
CA GLY A 30 -7.81 7.05 9.94
C GLY A 30 -7.47 6.30 11.24
N HIS A 31 -7.29 4.99 11.21
CA HIS A 31 -6.95 4.22 12.41
C HIS A 31 -5.46 4.37 12.79
N PRO A 32 -5.13 4.30 14.09
CA PRO A 32 -3.75 4.42 14.57
C PRO A 32 -2.90 3.18 14.22
N GLU A 33 -1.65 3.19 14.68
CA GLU A 33 -0.68 2.09 14.53
C GLU A 33 -0.29 1.78 13.07
N ALA A 34 -0.28 2.81 12.22
CA ALA A 34 0.27 2.70 10.87
C ALA A 34 1.80 2.83 10.91
N HIS A 35 2.50 1.69 10.96
CA HIS A 35 3.96 1.67 11.06
C HIS A 35 4.68 1.61 9.71
N GLU A 36 3.97 1.59 8.59
CA GLU A 36 4.55 1.78 7.26
C GLU A 36 4.21 3.17 6.71
N VAL A 37 4.95 3.58 5.67
CA VAL A 37 4.68 4.81 4.92
C VAL A 37 4.44 4.45 3.46
N ASP A 38 3.48 5.12 2.84
CA ASP A 38 3.11 4.92 1.45
C ASP A 38 3.14 6.25 0.69
N HIS A 39 3.34 6.17 -0.62
CA HIS A 39 3.36 7.34 -1.49
C HIS A 39 1.94 7.80 -1.84
N ILE A 40 1.62 9.09 -1.64
CA ILE A 40 0.35 9.68 -2.09
C ILE A 40 0.24 9.59 -3.61
N THR A 41 1.25 10.09 -4.34
CA THR A 41 1.41 9.89 -5.79
C THR A 41 2.38 8.74 -6.00
N ARG A 42 1.96 7.70 -6.74
CA ARG A 42 2.79 6.52 -6.98
C ARG A 42 4.07 6.91 -7.72
N LEU A 43 5.14 6.15 -7.48
CA LEU A 43 6.39 6.31 -8.23
C LEU A 43 6.19 6.14 -9.75
N SER A 44 5.31 5.21 -10.16
CA SER A 44 4.94 5.00 -11.57
C SER A 44 4.26 6.22 -12.20
N ASP A 45 3.62 7.04 -11.37
CA ASP A 45 2.86 8.22 -11.79
C ASP A 45 3.70 9.50 -11.61
N GLY A 46 5.02 9.37 -11.42
CA GLY A 46 5.95 10.49 -11.25
C GLY A 46 6.06 11.03 -9.82
N GLY A 47 5.54 10.33 -8.82
CA GLY A 47 5.64 10.74 -7.42
C GLY A 47 7.09 10.81 -6.91
N SER A 48 7.39 11.84 -6.13
CA SER A 48 8.72 11.99 -5.52
C SER A 48 8.95 10.87 -4.49
N PRO A 49 10.09 10.14 -4.56
CA PRO A 49 10.29 8.93 -3.76
C PRO A 49 10.54 9.20 -2.27
N TYR A 50 11.10 10.36 -1.94
CA TYR A 50 11.58 10.67 -0.59
C TYR A 50 11.05 12.00 -0.05
N ASP A 51 10.17 12.67 -0.80
CA ASP A 51 9.53 13.90 -0.34
C ASP A 51 8.47 13.58 0.71
N VAL A 52 8.61 14.19 1.89
CA VAL A 52 7.69 14.05 3.02
C VAL A 52 6.28 14.55 2.67
N ALA A 53 6.16 15.50 1.74
CA ALA A 53 4.86 15.95 1.26
C ALA A 53 4.13 14.84 0.50
N ASN A 54 4.86 13.98 -0.22
CA ASN A 54 4.33 12.84 -0.98
C ASN A 54 4.24 11.53 -0.16
N LEU A 55 4.58 11.55 1.12
CA LEU A 55 4.56 10.36 1.98
C LEU A 55 3.52 10.50 3.09
N ARG A 56 2.82 9.42 3.40
CA ARG A 56 1.88 9.35 4.53
C ARG A 56 1.96 8.00 5.26
N PRO A 57 1.66 7.95 6.56
CA PRO A 57 1.51 6.69 7.26
C PRO A 57 0.39 5.84 6.64
N SER A 58 0.63 4.53 6.53
CA SER A 58 -0.38 3.58 6.09
C SER A 58 -0.12 2.20 6.68
N HIS A 59 -1.18 1.42 6.90
CA HIS A 59 -1.05 -0.01 7.16
C HIS A 59 -0.63 -0.74 5.88
N GLY A 60 0.27 -1.70 6.03
CA GLY A 60 0.87 -2.49 4.95
C GLY A 60 1.16 -3.92 5.37
N SER A 61 1.89 -4.68 4.55
CA SER A 61 2.08 -6.13 4.77
C SER A 61 2.73 -6.48 6.11
N ASN A 62 3.62 -5.65 6.63
CA ASN A 62 4.32 -5.91 7.90
C ASN A 62 3.59 -5.29 9.10
N SER A 63 2.60 -4.42 8.85
CA SER A 63 1.82 -3.73 9.87
C SER A 63 0.38 -3.57 9.33
N PRO A 64 -0.38 -4.67 9.29
CA PRO A 64 -1.77 -4.63 8.82
C PRO A 64 -2.65 -3.88 9.83
N CYS A 65 -3.80 -3.38 9.36
CA CYS A 65 -4.68 -2.57 10.18
C CYS A 65 -5.33 -3.41 11.29
N PRO A 66 -5.32 -2.96 12.56
CA PRO A 66 -5.92 -3.70 13.67
C PRO A 66 -7.46 -3.65 13.67
N VAL A 67 -8.06 -2.71 12.94
CA VAL A 67 -9.52 -2.47 12.92
C VAL A 67 -10.16 -2.91 11.60
N CYS A 68 -9.50 -2.61 10.48
CA CYS A 68 -10.06 -2.87 9.16
C CYS A 68 -9.91 -4.34 8.76
N VAL A 69 -10.98 -4.96 8.25
CA VAL A 69 -10.99 -6.35 7.77
C VAL A 69 -11.32 -6.41 6.28
N SER A 70 -10.58 -7.22 5.52
CA SER A 70 -10.75 -7.38 4.08
C SER A 70 -12.06 -8.11 3.78
N PRO A 71 -12.97 -7.55 2.98
CA PRO A 71 -14.24 -8.21 2.66
C PRO A 71 -14.06 -9.49 1.84
N THR A 72 -12.92 -9.64 1.14
CA THR A 72 -12.66 -10.78 0.26
C THR A 72 -12.01 -11.95 0.99
N THR A 73 -11.17 -11.67 1.99
CA THR A 73 -10.34 -12.69 2.67
C THR A 73 -10.64 -12.84 4.15
N GLY A 74 -11.40 -11.93 4.77
CA GLY A 74 -11.65 -11.90 6.21
C GLY A 74 -10.42 -11.58 7.06
N ARG A 75 -9.28 -11.21 6.46
CA ARG A 75 -8.04 -10.88 7.18
C ARG A 75 -7.91 -9.38 7.41
N ALA A 76 -7.09 -8.98 8.38
CA ALA A 76 -6.71 -7.59 8.60
C ALA A 76 -6.27 -6.89 7.28
N ARG A 77 -6.77 -5.68 7.03
CA ARG A 77 -6.51 -4.95 5.78
C ARG A 77 -5.09 -4.38 5.76
N CYS A 78 -4.40 -4.60 4.65
CA CYS A 78 -3.20 -3.84 4.28
C CYS A 78 -3.67 -2.63 3.46
N CYS A 79 -3.96 -1.51 4.12
CA CYS A 79 -4.63 -0.36 3.50
C CYS A 79 -3.88 0.17 2.25
N ASN A 80 -2.55 0.22 2.26
CA ASN A 80 -1.76 0.69 1.11
C ASN A 80 -1.92 -0.17 -0.16
N GLN A 81 -2.22 -1.46 0.00
CA GLN A 81 -2.41 -2.37 -1.14
C GLN A 81 -3.80 -2.24 -1.77
N GLU A 82 -4.76 -1.67 -1.04
CA GLU A 82 -6.13 -1.56 -1.54
C GLU A 82 -6.30 -0.49 -2.60
N ARG A 83 -5.38 0.47 -2.67
CA ARG A 83 -5.30 1.45 -3.75
C ARG A 83 -5.28 0.81 -5.14
N ASN A 84 -4.66 -0.37 -5.26
CA ASN A 84 -4.53 -1.11 -6.52
C ASN A 84 -5.51 -2.30 -6.60
N ARG A 85 -6.54 -2.37 -5.74
CA ARG A 85 -7.58 -3.39 -5.91
C ARG A 85 -8.21 -3.19 -7.28
N ARG A 86 -7.98 -4.15 -8.17
CA ARG A 86 -8.80 -4.28 -9.36
C ARG A 86 -10.25 -4.49 -8.90
N PRO A 87 -11.23 -3.83 -9.54
CA PRO A 87 -12.62 -4.17 -9.31
C PRO A 87 -12.78 -5.68 -9.50
N VAL A 88 -13.55 -6.31 -8.61
CA VAL A 88 -13.88 -7.73 -8.76
C VAL A 88 -14.78 -7.83 -9.99
N ILE A 89 -14.18 -8.18 -11.13
CA ILE A 89 -14.95 -8.53 -12.33
C ILE A 89 -15.50 -9.93 -12.07
N GLU A 90 -16.82 -10.08 -12.17
CA GLU A 90 -17.47 -11.38 -12.12
C GLU A 90 -16.82 -12.30 -13.16
N ARG A 91 -16.23 -13.41 -12.69
CA ARG A 91 -15.60 -14.36 -13.59
C ARG A 91 -16.71 -15.04 -14.39
N GLN A 92 -16.77 -14.79 -15.70
CA GLN A 92 -17.63 -15.61 -16.56
C GLN A 92 -17.17 -17.07 -16.46
N PRO A 93 -18.11 -18.02 -16.27
CA PRO A 93 -17.77 -19.42 -16.32
C PRO A 93 -17.19 -19.75 -17.70
N LEU A 94 -16.14 -20.57 -17.72
CA LEU A 94 -15.61 -21.10 -18.98
C LEU A 94 -16.70 -21.96 -19.63
N SER A 95 -17.35 -21.45 -20.65
CA SER A 95 -18.22 -22.24 -21.51
C SER A 95 -17.33 -23.16 -22.35
N ILE A 96 -17.27 -24.44 -22.00
CA ILE A 96 -16.72 -25.46 -22.89
C ILE A 96 -17.71 -25.59 -24.04
N ASP A 97 -17.28 -25.33 -25.27
CA ASP A 97 -18.09 -25.62 -26.45
C ASP A 97 -18.19 -27.16 -26.57
N PRO A 98 -19.38 -27.76 -26.43
CA PRO A 98 -19.56 -29.21 -26.57
C PRO A 98 -19.25 -29.70 -28.00
N SER A 99 -19.02 -28.81 -28.96
CA SER A 99 -18.62 -29.15 -30.34
C SER A 99 -17.12 -29.36 -30.52
N CYS A 100 -16.30 -29.11 -29.48
CA CYS A 100 -14.85 -29.27 -29.50
C CYS A 100 -14.33 -30.57 -28.83
N ILE A 101 -15.21 -31.52 -28.53
CA ILE A 101 -14.91 -32.85 -27.98
C ILE A 101 -15.19 -33.96 -28.99
#